data_AF-A0A916MQU4-F1
#
_entry.id   AF-A0A916MQU4-F1
#
_cell.length_a   1.000
_cell.length_b   1.000
_cell.length_c   1.000
_cell.angle_alpha   90.00
_cell.angle_beta   90.00
_cell.angle_gamma   90.00
#
_symmetry.space_group_name_H-M   'P 1'
#
loop_
_entity.id
_entity.type
_entity.pdbx_description
1 polymer ?
#
loop_
_entity_poly.entity_id
_entity_poly.type
_entity_poly.pdbx_seq_one_letter_code
_entity_poly.pdbx_strand_id
1 'polypeptide(L)'
;MKRRLFILTGAFLLVGVVILGISPSPVSAQCGTDPPHSSCVNCHEIQAPVYENGEWHGVHARKDCCTNCHGGNCSADEKERAHVGMILNPLEDIYTNCHACHPDDYPQRAAVFAAELGITPSSRETPMPVPSLTGNPQPPLPLPDDFTSVPPPKPPIGLINVGLLIVAILLFRFGQSK
;
A
#
# COMPACT_ATOMS: atom_id res chain seq x y z
N MET A 1 -13.05 -45.35 22.92
CA MET A 1 -11.78 -44.61 22.69
C MET A 1 -11.73 -43.89 21.35
N LYS A 2 -11.99 -44.55 20.21
CA LYS A 2 -11.93 -43.94 18.86
C LYS A 2 -12.76 -42.65 18.69
N ARG A 3 -14.01 -42.63 19.19
CA ARG A 3 -14.89 -41.43 19.13
C ARG A 3 -14.35 -40.23 19.92
N ARG A 4 -13.61 -40.46 21.01
CA ARG A 4 -12.99 -39.38 21.80
C ARG A 4 -11.76 -38.80 21.08
N LEU A 5 -11.00 -39.66 20.39
CA LEU A 5 -9.84 -39.23 19.60
C LEU A 5 -10.25 -38.33 18.42
N PHE A 6 -11.30 -38.70 17.67
CA PHE A 6 -11.80 -37.88 16.55
C PHE A 6 -12.29 -36.50 16.97
N ILE A 7 -12.99 -36.40 18.11
CA ILE A 7 -13.50 -35.11 18.61
C ILE A 7 -12.34 -34.19 19.02
N LEU A 8 -11.31 -34.73 19.67
CA LEU A 8 -10.14 -33.95 20.08
C LEU A 8 -9.32 -33.47 18.88
N THR A 9 -9.12 -34.32 17.88
CA THR A 9 -8.40 -33.92 16.65
C THR A 9 -9.17 -32.85 15.87
N GLY A 10 -10.50 -32.97 15.76
CA GLY A 10 -11.33 -31.97 15.10
C GLY A 10 -11.32 -30.62 15.82
N ALA A 11 -11.41 -30.63 17.15
CA ALA A 11 -11.31 -29.41 17.96
C ALA A 11 -9.94 -28.73 17.81
N PHE A 12 -8.85 -29.51 17.79
CA PHE A 12 -7.50 -28.99 17.60
C PHE A 12 -7.31 -28.32 16.24
N LEU A 13 -7.80 -28.95 15.16
CA LEU A 13 -7.75 -28.38 13.81
C LEU A 13 -8.56 -27.08 13.71
N LEU A 14 -9.75 -27.06 14.31
CA LEU A 14 -10.63 -25.89 14.26
C LEU A 14 -10.02 -24.69 15.02
N VAL A 15 -9.38 -24.94 16.17
CA VAL A 15 -8.62 -23.92 16.90
C VAL A 15 -7.43 -23.42 16.08
N GLY A 16 -6.70 -24.31 15.40
CA GLY A 16 -5.59 -23.91 14.51
C GLY A 16 -6.04 -22.98 13.38
N VAL A 17 -7.16 -23.27 12.72
CA VAL A 17 -7.74 -22.42 11.66
C VAL A 17 -8.15 -21.06 12.20
N VAL A 18 -8.76 -21.02 13.38
CA VAL A 18 -9.17 -19.75 14.03
C VAL A 18 -7.96 -18.89 14.39
N ILE A 19 -6.88 -19.49 14.93
CA ILE A 19 -5.65 -18.76 15.27
C ILE A 19 -4.99 -18.18 14.01
N LEU A 20 -4.94 -18.95 12.92
CA LEU A 20 -4.38 -18.48 11.64
C LEU A 20 -5.23 -17.37 10.99
N GLY A 21 -6.55 -17.39 11.18
CA GLY A 21 -7.46 -16.38 10.62
C GLY A 21 -7.52 -15.05 11.37
N ILE A 22 -7.09 -14.99 12.65
CA ILE A 22 -7.17 -13.77 13.49
C ILE A 22 -5.88 -12.93 13.40
N SER A 23 -4.90 -13.32 12.59
CA SER A 23 -3.66 -12.57 12.40
C SER A 23 -3.67 -11.81 11.07
N PRO A 24 -4.42 -10.69 10.93
CA PRO A 24 -4.24 -9.82 9.78
C PRO A 24 -2.80 -9.31 9.83
N SER A 25 -2.00 -9.71 8.86
CA SER A 25 -0.70 -9.08 8.65
C SER A 25 -0.96 -7.66 8.18
N PRO A 26 -0.30 -6.63 8.75
CA PRO A 26 -0.43 -5.28 8.22
C PRO A 26 0.06 -5.28 6.77
N VAL A 27 -0.85 -5.05 5.83
CA VAL A 27 -0.50 -4.69 4.46
C VAL A 27 -0.11 -3.22 4.48
N SER A 28 1.19 -2.96 4.56
CA SER A 28 1.69 -1.62 4.23
C SER A 28 1.50 -1.41 2.73
N ALA A 29 1.02 -0.23 2.33
CA ALA A 29 1.12 0.19 0.94
C ALA A 29 2.57 -0.02 0.46
N GLN A 30 2.76 -0.44 -0.78
CA GLN A 30 4.08 -0.71 -1.38
C GLN A 30 5.01 0.52 -1.42
N CYS A 31 4.54 1.69 -0.98
CA CYS A 31 5.35 2.84 -0.68
C CYS A 31 6.09 2.61 0.66
N GLY A 32 7.11 1.75 0.62
CA GLY A 32 7.93 1.39 1.77
C GLY A 32 8.64 2.60 2.40
N THR A 33 8.93 2.49 3.69
CA THR A 33 9.92 3.30 4.40
C THR A 33 11.33 2.88 3.97
N ASP A 34 12.16 3.84 3.53
CA ASP A 34 13.63 3.83 3.38
C ASP A 34 14.35 2.47 3.14
N PRO A 35 14.98 2.30 1.96
CA PRO A 35 14.45 2.63 0.65
C PRO A 35 13.98 1.34 -0.06
N PRO A 36 12.93 1.40 -0.90
CA PRO A 36 12.78 0.42 -1.96
C PRO A 36 14.05 0.42 -2.84
N HIS A 37 14.44 -0.74 -3.36
CA HIS A 37 15.54 -0.85 -4.32
C HIS A 37 14.99 -0.73 -5.74
N SER A 38 15.01 0.46 -6.34
CA SER A 38 14.66 0.64 -7.76
C SER A 38 15.84 0.30 -8.63
N SER A 39 15.56 -0.25 -9.79
CA SER A 39 16.56 -0.38 -10.85
C SER A 39 17.10 0.98 -11.31
N CYS A 40 16.41 2.08 -11.03
CA CYS A 40 16.85 3.44 -11.38
C CYS A 40 18.14 3.80 -10.64
N VAL A 41 18.17 3.63 -9.30
CA VAL A 41 19.33 4.01 -8.49
C VAL A 41 20.58 3.17 -8.82
N ASN A 42 20.42 1.91 -9.22
CA ASN A 42 21.52 1.02 -9.62
C ASN A 42 22.45 1.64 -10.69
N CYS A 43 21.89 2.45 -11.59
CA CYS A 43 22.67 3.18 -12.60
C CYS A 43 22.87 4.66 -12.23
N HIS A 44 21.84 5.30 -11.68
CA HIS A 44 21.80 6.74 -11.42
C HIS A 44 22.45 7.16 -10.10
N GLU A 45 23.06 6.25 -9.33
CA GLU A 45 23.94 6.63 -8.22
C GLU A 45 25.39 6.87 -8.68
N ILE A 46 25.83 6.23 -9.78
CA ILE A 46 27.22 6.31 -10.28
C ILE A 46 27.31 7.05 -11.62
N GLN A 47 26.48 6.71 -12.59
CA GLN A 47 26.69 7.12 -13.98
C GLN A 47 26.09 8.50 -14.29
N ALA A 48 25.00 8.83 -13.60
CA ALA A 48 24.31 10.10 -13.71
C ALA A 48 23.64 10.39 -12.36
N PRO A 49 24.43 10.74 -11.32
CA PRO A 49 23.92 11.08 -9.99
C PRO A 49 22.87 12.17 -10.10
N VAL A 50 21.62 11.83 -9.78
CA VAL A 50 20.49 12.77 -9.74
C VAL A 50 19.96 13.00 -8.33
N TYR A 51 20.29 12.14 -7.37
CA TYR A 51 19.79 12.21 -6.00
C TYR A 51 20.09 13.55 -5.30
N GLU A 52 21.25 14.14 -5.62
CA GLU A 52 21.67 15.45 -5.09
C GLU A 52 21.41 16.61 -6.06
N ASN A 53 20.88 16.32 -7.26
CA ASN A 53 20.58 17.35 -8.25
C ASN A 53 19.29 18.07 -7.89
N GLY A 54 19.45 19.21 -7.22
CA GLY A 54 18.36 20.09 -6.81
C GLY A 54 17.65 19.60 -5.57
N GLU A 55 16.99 20.54 -4.88
CA GLU A 55 16.25 20.27 -3.64
C GLU A 55 15.17 19.18 -3.83
N TRP A 56 14.63 19.07 -5.06
CA TRP A 56 13.61 18.11 -5.48
C TRP A 56 13.89 16.67 -5.06
N HIS A 57 15.08 16.18 -5.40
CA HIS A 57 15.45 14.80 -5.09
C HIS A 57 15.74 14.65 -3.59
N GLY A 58 16.26 15.67 -2.92
CA GLY A 58 16.44 15.64 -1.46
C GLY A 58 15.14 15.51 -0.65
N VAL A 59 14.03 16.10 -1.15
CA VAL A 59 12.72 16.04 -0.48
C VAL A 59 11.87 14.83 -0.91
N HIS A 60 12.00 14.35 -2.15
CA HIS A 60 11.14 13.29 -2.70
C HIS A 60 11.84 11.95 -3.03
N ALA A 61 13.18 11.87 -3.02
CA ALA A 61 13.88 10.63 -3.38
C ALA A 61 13.99 9.60 -2.23
N ARG A 62 13.61 9.93 -0.99
CA ARG A 62 13.71 9.03 0.19
C ARG A 62 12.71 7.87 0.21
N LYS A 63 11.88 7.75 -0.81
CA LYS A 63 10.92 6.64 -0.95
C LYS A 63 11.07 5.91 -2.29
N ASP A 64 12.17 6.15 -3.00
CA ASP A 64 12.49 5.51 -4.27
C ASP A 64 11.36 5.67 -5.32
N CYS A 65 10.90 6.92 -5.43
CA CYS A 65 9.73 7.34 -6.19
C CYS A 65 10.09 7.94 -7.57
N CYS A 66 11.24 7.58 -8.16
CA CYS A 66 11.65 8.15 -9.46
C CYS A 66 10.53 8.03 -10.50
N THR A 67 9.90 6.86 -10.56
CA THR A 67 8.80 6.57 -11.48
C THR A 67 7.50 7.30 -11.17
N ASN A 68 7.31 7.83 -9.97
CA ASN A 68 6.09 8.56 -9.63
C ASN A 68 6.03 9.92 -10.30
N CYS A 69 7.19 10.52 -10.56
CA CYS A 69 7.29 11.80 -11.26
C CYS A 69 7.80 11.62 -12.68
N HIS A 70 8.76 10.73 -12.90
CA HIS A 70 9.35 10.51 -14.22
C HIS A 70 8.73 9.36 -14.99
N GLY A 71 7.82 8.56 -14.43
CA GLY A 71 7.35 7.35 -15.12
C GLY A 71 8.47 6.31 -15.31
N GLY A 72 8.31 5.40 -16.28
CA GLY A 72 9.27 4.31 -16.47
C GLY A 72 8.95 3.04 -15.66
N ASN A 73 9.91 2.13 -15.60
CA ASN A 73 9.80 0.84 -14.93
C ASN A 73 10.95 0.63 -13.94
N CYS A 74 10.67 0.85 -12.65
CA CYS A 74 11.61 0.69 -11.55
C CYS A 74 11.99 -0.77 -11.22
N SER A 75 11.41 -1.74 -11.92
CA SER A 75 11.73 -3.17 -11.76
C SER A 75 12.60 -3.74 -12.89
N ALA A 76 13.01 -2.92 -13.87
CA ALA A 76 13.78 -3.37 -15.02
C ALA A 76 15.22 -2.87 -14.96
N ASP A 77 16.20 -3.78 -14.99
CA ASP A 77 17.64 -3.44 -14.98
C ASP A 77 18.20 -3.11 -16.37
N GLU A 78 17.47 -3.45 -17.43
CA GLU A 78 17.80 -3.06 -18.81
C GLU A 78 17.33 -1.63 -19.07
N LYS A 79 18.27 -0.73 -19.39
CA LYS A 79 18.03 0.70 -19.61
C LYS A 79 16.83 0.97 -20.50
N GLU A 80 16.75 0.29 -21.65
CA GLU A 80 15.69 0.49 -22.63
C GLU A 80 14.32 0.17 -22.04
N ARG A 81 14.22 -0.87 -21.20
CA ARG A 81 12.99 -1.29 -20.55
C ARG A 81 12.64 -0.42 -19.34
N ALA A 82 13.65 0.02 -18.61
CA ALA A 82 13.50 0.93 -17.47
C ALA A 82 12.94 2.29 -17.91
N HIS A 83 13.36 2.77 -19.08
CA HIS A 83 12.98 4.09 -19.59
C HIS A 83 11.69 4.11 -20.42
N VAL A 84 11.02 2.97 -20.64
CA VAL A 84 9.76 2.95 -21.40
C VAL A 84 8.70 3.77 -20.68
N GLY A 85 8.19 4.80 -21.37
CA GLY A 85 7.17 5.70 -20.79
C GLY A 85 7.73 6.70 -19.78
N MET A 86 9.05 6.89 -19.74
CA MET A 86 9.66 7.91 -18.91
C MET A 86 9.44 9.30 -19.51
N ILE A 87 9.14 10.28 -18.65
CA ILE A 87 9.04 11.69 -18.97
C ILE A 87 10.28 12.43 -18.42
N LEU A 88 10.82 13.31 -19.26
CA LEU A 88 12.05 14.04 -18.91
C LEU A 88 11.77 15.15 -17.90
N ASN A 89 10.65 15.85 -18.06
CA ASN A 89 10.29 17.01 -17.25
C ASN A 89 8.90 16.85 -16.61
N PRO A 90 8.82 16.44 -15.34
CA PRO A 90 7.55 16.29 -14.64
C PRO A 90 6.74 17.61 -14.50
N LEU A 91 7.38 18.77 -14.65
CA LEU A 91 6.73 20.07 -14.56
C LEU A 91 5.94 20.45 -15.84
N GLU A 92 6.03 19.65 -16.91
CA GLU A 92 5.19 19.81 -18.10
C GLU A 92 3.73 19.37 -17.88
N ASP A 93 3.46 18.57 -16.85
CA ASP A 93 2.09 18.26 -16.43
C ASP A 93 2.02 18.02 -14.92
N ILE A 94 1.95 19.13 -14.18
CA ILE A 94 1.93 19.11 -12.73
C ILE A 94 0.65 18.46 -12.17
N TYR A 95 -0.44 18.42 -12.94
CA TYR A 95 -1.64 17.70 -12.52
C TYR A 95 -1.33 16.21 -12.49
N THR A 96 -0.86 15.64 -13.60
CA THR A 96 -0.55 14.21 -13.69
C THR A 96 0.53 13.78 -12.69
N ASN A 97 1.58 14.59 -12.51
CA ASN A 97 2.77 14.16 -11.77
C ASN A 97 2.79 14.54 -10.29
N CYS A 98 1.91 15.46 -9.85
CA CYS A 98 1.92 15.97 -8.48
C CYS A 98 0.58 15.84 -7.75
N HIS A 99 -0.55 15.99 -8.45
CA HIS A 99 -1.89 16.04 -7.82
C HIS A 99 -2.24 14.78 -7.01
N ALA A 100 -1.76 13.60 -7.44
CA ALA A 100 -2.05 12.35 -6.74
C ALA A 100 -1.55 12.31 -5.28
N CYS A 101 -0.47 13.03 -4.97
CA CYS A 101 0.07 13.16 -3.62
C CYS A 101 -0.26 14.51 -2.98
N HIS A 102 -0.53 15.54 -3.79
CA HIS A 102 -0.77 16.92 -3.39
C HIS A 102 -2.06 17.47 -4.00
N PRO A 103 -3.24 16.91 -3.68
CA PRO A 103 -4.48 17.27 -4.36
C PRO A 103 -4.84 18.75 -4.17
N ASP A 104 -4.56 19.30 -2.99
CA ASP A 104 -4.99 20.64 -2.62
C ASP A 104 -3.96 21.73 -2.95
N ASP A 105 -2.68 21.36 -3.10
CA ASP A 105 -1.58 22.33 -3.15
C ASP A 105 -0.47 22.03 -4.19
N TYR A 106 -0.72 21.10 -5.12
CA TYR A 106 0.25 20.79 -6.17
C TYR A 106 0.71 22.00 -7.00
N PRO A 107 -0.11 23.01 -7.35
CA PRO A 107 0.37 24.15 -8.14
C PRO A 107 1.34 25.02 -7.34
N GLN A 108 1.07 25.24 -6.06
CA GLN A 108 1.93 26.07 -5.20
C GLN A 108 3.27 25.36 -4.94
N ARG A 109 3.25 24.05 -4.73
CA ARG A 109 4.47 23.25 -4.58
C ARG A 109 5.29 23.25 -5.87
N ALA A 110 4.65 23.00 -7.01
CA ALA A 110 5.31 23.02 -8.31
C ALA A 110 5.95 24.39 -8.63
N ALA A 111 5.31 25.49 -8.22
CA ALA A 111 5.80 26.84 -8.46
C ALA A 111 7.16 27.13 -7.78
N VAL A 112 7.38 26.61 -6.56
CA VAL A 112 8.68 26.75 -5.87
C VAL A 112 9.81 26.20 -6.74
N PHE A 113 9.57 25.06 -7.36
CA PHE A 113 10.57 24.38 -8.16
C PHE A 113 10.72 24.96 -9.56
N ALA A 114 9.61 25.37 -10.16
CA ALA A 114 9.64 26.01 -11.46
C ALA A 114 10.40 27.36 -11.41
N ALA A 115 10.31 28.07 -10.28
CA ALA A 115 11.09 29.28 -10.03
C ALA A 115 12.60 29.00 -10.00
N GLU A 116 13.03 27.95 -9.30
CA GLU A 116 14.45 27.54 -9.25
C GLU A 116 14.99 27.17 -10.64
N LEU A 117 14.19 26.49 -11.46
CA LEU A 117 14.58 26.06 -12.80
C LEU A 117 14.38 27.15 -13.88
N GLY A 118 13.77 28.29 -13.53
CA GLY A 118 13.44 29.35 -14.49
C GLY A 118 12.44 28.91 -15.58
N ILE A 119 11.56 27.96 -15.27
CA ILE A 119 10.55 27.45 -16.21
C ILE A 119 9.13 27.82 -15.77
N THR A 120 8.18 27.73 -16.69
CA THR A 120 6.75 27.84 -16.36
C THR A 120 6.16 26.43 -16.30
N PRO A 121 5.60 26.01 -15.16
CA PRO A 121 4.96 24.71 -15.07
C PRO A 121 3.65 24.73 -15.86
N SER A 122 3.33 23.64 -16.54
CA SER A 122 2.03 23.45 -17.17
C SER A 122 1.20 22.43 -16.43
N SER A 123 -0.10 22.69 -16.37
CA SER A 123 -1.09 21.78 -15.81
C SER A 123 -2.08 21.48 -16.91
N ARG A 124 -2.23 20.21 -17.26
CA ARG A 124 -3.36 19.77 -18.06
C ARG A 124 -4.22 18.97 -17.11
N GLU A 125 -5.35 19.55 -16.71
CA GLU A 125 -6.44 18.75 -16.15
C GLU A 125 -6.81 17.75 -17.23
N THR A 126 -6.19 16.58 -17.19
CA THR A 126 -6.68 15.44 -17.94
C THR A 126 -8.03 15.19 -17.31
N PRO A 127 -9.15 15.36 -18.04
CA PRO A 127 -10.44 14.94 -17.52
C PRO A 127 -10.20 13.50 -17.08
N MET A 128 -10.40 13.22 -15.78
CA MET A 128 -10.41 11.83 -15.34
C MET A 128 -11.25 11.08 -16.37
N PRO A 129 -10.85 9.88 -16.84
CA PRO A 129 -11.72 9.06 -17.66
C PRO A 129 -13.05 9.02 -16.92
N VAL A 130 -14.05 9.75 -17.44
CA VAL A 130 -15.39 9.68 -16.89
C VAL A 130 -15.71 8.20 -17.08
N PRO A 131 -15.97 7.43 -16.02
CA PRO A 131 -16.32 6.04 -16.18
C PRO A 131 -17.43 5.99 -17.23
N SER A 132 -17.15 5.40 -18.40
CA SER A 132 -18.13 5.36 -19.49
C SER A 132 -19.31 4.54 -18.99
N LEU A 133 -20.40 5.22 -18.63
CA LEU A 133 -21.65 4.59 -18.22
C LEU A 133 -22.39 3.91 -19.39
N THR A 134 -21.76 3.80 -20.57
CA THR A 134 -22.26 3.06 -21.73
C THR A 134 -21.90 1.57 -21.69
N GLY A 135 -21.10 1.12 -20.72
CA GLY A 135 -21.09 -0.28 -20.30
C GLY A 135 -22.36 -0.57 -19.50
N ASN A 136 -23.11 -1.59 -19.93
CA ASN A 136 -24.29 -2.16 -19.27
C ASN A 136 -24.25 -1.92 -17.75
N PRO A 137 -25.28 -1.32 -17.11
CA PRO A 137 -25.21 -0.93 -15.70
C PRO A 137 -24.99 -2.18 -14.83
N GLN A 138 -23.72 -2.43 -14.51
CA GLN A 138 -23.38 -3.27 -13.39
C GLN A 138 -23.73 -2.42 -12.16
N PRO A 139 -24.50 -2.96 -11.20
CA PRO A 139 -24.77 -2.26 -9.95
C PRO A 139 -23.43 -1.73 -9.41
N PRO A 140 -23.37 -0.49 -8.90
CA PRO A 140 -22.21 -0.04 -8.17
C PRO A 140 -21.89 -1.11 -7.15
N LEU A 141 -20.68 -1.69 -7.23
CA LEU A 141 -20.16 -2.39 -6.07
C LEU A 141 -20.21 -1.36 -4.94
N PRO A 142 -20.93 -1.64 -3.84
CA PRO A 142 -21.06 -0.68 -2.76
C PRO A 142 -19.67 -0.28 -2.31
N LEU A 143 -19.36 1.01 -2.49
CA LEU A 143 -18.18 1.63 -1.90
C LEU A 143 -18.32 1.48 -0.38
N PRO A 144 -17.29 0.98 0.33
CA PRO A 144 -17.28 1.06 1.77
C PRO A 144 -17.24 2.54 2.16
N ASP A 145 -18.31 3.05 2.75
CA ASP A 145 -18.49 4.45 3.16
C ASP A 145 -17.57 4.88 4.33
N ASP A 146 -16.45 4.20 4.59
CA ASP A 146 -15.68 4.44 5.81
C ASP A 146 -14.16 4.35 5.59
N PHE A 147 -13.60 5.45 5.08
CA PHE A 147 -12.17 5.74 5.22
C PHE A 147 -11.88 6.71 6.38
N THR A 148 -12.84 6.92 7.30
CA THR A 148 -12.55 7.66 8.52
C THR A 148 -11.77 6.78 9.47
N SER A 149 -10.44 6.89 9.39
CA SER A 149 -9.48 6.54 10.45
C SER A 149 -9.93 5.38 11.35
N VAL A 150 -9.94 4.15 10.84
CA VAL A 150 -10.19 2.98 11.67
C VAL A 150 -9.08 2.95 12.73
N PRO A 151 -9.38 3.20 14.03
CA PRO A 151 -8.36 3.09 15.06
C PRO A 151 -7.87 1.64 15.09
N PRO A 152 -6.59 1.40 15.41
CA PRO A 152 -6.04 0.05 15.44
C PRO A 152 -6.94 -0.86 16.29
N PRO A 153 -7.27 -2.07 15.82
CA PRO A 153 -8.16 -2.95 16.54
C PRO A 153 -7.59 -3.21 17.93
N LYS A 154 -8.31 -2.78 18.97
CA LYS A 154 -7.98 -3.16 20.34
C LYS A 154 -8.00 -4.69 20.40
N PRO A 155 -6.94 -5.35 20.90
CA PRO A 155 -6.90 -6.80 20.96
C PRO A 155 -8.11 -7.29 21.77
N PRO A 156 -8.81 -8.36 21.32
CA PRO A 156 -9.98 -8.86 22.02
C PRO A 156 -9.51 -9.60 23.28
N ILE A 157 -9.26 -8.85 24.35
CA ILE A 157 -8.98 -9.39 25.70
C ILE A 157 -10.15 -10.28 26.18
N GLY A 158 -11.35 -10.17 25.57
CA GLY A 158 -12.51 -10.99 25.88
C GLY A 158 -12.52 -12.42 25.33
N LEU A 159 -11.91 -12.70 24.18
CA LEU A 159 -12.07 -14.01 23.49
C LEU A 159 -11.18 -15.12 24.07
N ILE A 160 -10.01 -14.75 24.63
CA ILE A 160 -9.11 -15.68 25.30
C ILE A 160 -9.80 -16.28 26.55
N ASN A 161 -10.58 -15.48 27.26
CA ASN A 161 -11.29 -15.91 28.47
C ASN A 161 -12.44 -16.88 28.18
N VAL A 162 -13.16 -16.70 27.06
CA VAL A 162 -14.25 -17.62 26.66
C VAL A 162 -13.68 -18.97 26.19
N GLY A 163 -12.57 -18.96 25.44
CA GLY A 163 -11.89 -20.18 25.01
C GLY A 163 -11.38 -21.00 26.20
N LEU A 164 -10.74 -20.35 27.18
CA LEU A 164 -10.30 -21.00 28.42
C LEU A 164 -11.47 -21.53 29.26
N LEU A 165 -12.59 -20.79 29.32
CA LEU A 165 -13.79 -21.23 30.05
C LEU A 165 -14.41 -22.49 29.42
N ILE A 166 -14.50 -22.55 28.08
CA ILE A 166 -15.03 -23.72 27.36
C ILE A 166 -14.13 -24.94 27.59
N VAL A 167 -12.80 -24.76 27.50
CA VAL A 167 -11.83 -25.83 27.79
C VAL A 167 -11.96 -26.29 29.25
N ALA A 168 -12.07 -25.37 30.21
CA ALA A 168 -12.26 -25.71 31.62
C ALA A 168 -13.57 -26.45 31.89
N ILE A 169 -14.69 -26.04 31.28
CA ILE A 169 -15.99 -26.71 31.41
C ILE A 169 -15.94 -28.12 30.82
N LEU A 170 -15.30 -28.29 29.66
CA LEU A 170 -15.12 -29.61 29.04
C LEU A 170 -14.25 -30.51 29.94
N LEU A 171 -13.10 -30.01 30.42
CA LEU A 171 -12.23 -30.77 31.32
C LEU A 171 -12.92 -31.14 32.65
N PHE A 172 -13.72 -30.24 33.22
CA PHE A 172 -14.45 -30.47 34.47
C PHE A 172 -15.59 -31.48 34.30
N ARG A 173 -16.38 -31.37 33.22
CA ARG A 173 -17.46 -32.32 32.91
C ARG A 173 -16.94 -33.72 32.58
N PHE A 174 -15.76 -33.84 31.97
CA PHE A 174 -15.15 -35.15 31.66
C PHE A 174 -14.27 -35.72 32.79
N GLY A 175 -13.81 -34.89 33.74
CA GLY A 175 -13.08 -35.32 34.93
C GLY A 175 -13.95 -35.91 36.05
N GLN A 176 -15.25 -35.60 36.06
CA GLN A 176 -16.23 -36.09 37.04
C GLN A 176 -16.84 -37.46 36.67
N SER A 177 -16.53 -38.01 35.49
CA SER A 177 -16.97 -39.34 35.07
C SER A 177 -15.94 -40.40 35.47
N LYS A 178 -15.76 -40.60 36.78
CA LYS A 178 -15.18 -41.81 37.35
C LYS A 178 -16.25 -42.56 38.11
#